data_AF-A0AA49JP28-F1
#
_entry.id   AF-A0AA49JP28-F1
#
_cell.length_a   1.000
_cell.length_b   1.000
_cell.length_c   1.000
_cell.angle_alpha   90.00
_cell.angle_beta   90.00
_cell.angle_gamma   90.00
#
_symmetry.space_group_name_H-M   'P 1'
#
loop_
_entity.id
_entity.type
_entity.pdbx_description
1 polymer ?
#
loop_
_entity_poly.entity_id
_entity_poly.type
_entity_poly.pdbx_seq_one_letter_code
_entity_poly.pdbx_strand_id
1 'polypeptide(L)'
;MKGALSGLPLAFFLGIYYLNMIRSYGFDTLEGLLLLSYGFLEIESIIYVVPVIIWILPQIHLTYLLKDYISDSIETSGAYIFTRTKKKYRWMLGRVLELFCNVAMYYFVQFTFVALIGIIKGLSPSRGYIGLTIIFTEFVLVCLLNFFYVALINIGALRMKVTYSYFFTIFLNIFLILFAGFLYQFDASKIYLIKYLPPSQGILTWHSFGDIADKYQEAFRFTVQNFSPLFSAIYLIVASMILIVYGNFRLKNMDIY
;
A
#
# COMPACT_ATOMS: atom_id res chain seq x y z
N MET A 1 -12.14 -0.04 -13.15
CA MET A 1 -11.18 -0.91 -13.87
C MET A 1 -10.15 -0.13 -14.70
N LYS A 2 -9.99 1.20 -14.53
CA LYS A 2 -9.00 1.96 -15.29
C LYS A 2 -7.59 1.56 -14.84
N GLY A 3 -6.71 1.20 -15.78
CA GLY A 3 -5.27 1.12 -15.55
C GLY A 3 -4.74 -0.08 -14.75
N ALA A 4 -5.56 -1.06 -14.35
CA ALA A 4 -5.03 -2.25 -13.64
C ALA A 4 -3.95 -2.98 -14.46
N LEU A 5 -4.17 -3.12 -15.77
CA LEU A 5 -3.24 -3.75 -16.70
C LEU A 5 -1.99 -2.89 -17.00
N SER A 6 -2.04 -1.57 -16.80
CA SER A 6 -0.87 -0.72 -17.08
C SER A 6 0.25 -0.94 -16.05
N GLY A 7 -0.04 -1.59 -14.92
CA GLY A 7 0.99 -2.02 -13.97
C GLY A 7 1.74 -3.28 -14.39
N LEU A 8 1.35 -4.01 -15.44
CA LEU A 8 2.01 -5.27 -15.82
C LEU A 8 3.53 -5.14 -16.05
N PRO A 9 4.05 -4.07 -16.70
CA PRO A 9 5.49 -3.87 -16.82
C PRO A 9 6.20 -3.76 -15.46
N LEU A 10 5.55 -3.17 -14.46
CA LEU A 10 6.08 -3.08 -13.09
C LEU A 10 6.07 -4.44 -12.41
N ALA A 11 4.98 -5.21 -12.52
CA ALA A 11 4.93 -6.58 -12.00
C ALA A 11 6.03 -7.45 -12.64
N PHE A 12 6.25 -7.30 -13.96
CA PHE A 12 7.32 -8.00 -14.67
C PHE A 12 8.71 -7.61 -14.13
N PHE A 13 8.96 -6.30 -14.00
CA PHE A 13 10.21 -5.77 -13.49
C PHE A 13 10.48 -6.26 -12.06
N LEU A 14 9.52 -6.11 -11.14
CA LEU A 14 9.64 -6.55 -9.74
C LEU A 14 9.82 -8.06 -9.65
N GLY A 15 9.03 -8.83 -10.41
CA GLY A 15 9.13 -10.28 -10.44
C GLY A 15 10.52 -10.75 -10.85
N ILE A 16 11.09 -10.21 -11.94
CA ILE A 16 12.46 -10.56 -12.37
C ILE A 16 13.51 -10.06 -11.37
N TYR A 17 13.37 -8.83 -10.89
CA TYR A 17 14.30 -8.23 -9.94
C TYR A 17 14.43 -9.09 -8.68
N TYR A 18 13.30 -9.43 -8.03
CA TYR A 18 13.31 -10.22 -6.81
C TYR A 18 13.57 -11.71 -7.04
N LEU A 19 13.24 -12.26 -8.21
CA LEU A 19 13.68 -13.63 -8.57
C LEU A 19 15.21 -13.77 -8.57
N ASN A 20 15.94 -12.73 -8.96
CA ASN A 20 17.41 -12.76 -8.92
C ASN A 20 17.96 -12.64 -7.49
N MET A 21 17.16 -12.14 -6.54
CA MET A 21 17.55 -11.97 -5.13
C MET A 21 16.97 -13.02 -4.19
N ILE A 22 15.98 -13.81 -4.64
CA ILE A 22 15.18 -14.71 -3.81
C ILE A 22 16.06 -15.70 -3.02
N ARG A 23 17.10 -16.24 -3.68
CA ARG A 23 18.06 -17.17 -3.07
C ARG A 23 18.95 -16.50 -2.02
N SER A 24 19.32 -15.24 -2.22
CA SER A 24 20.11 -14.47 -1.26
C SER A 24 19.34 -14.21 0.04
N TYR A 25 18.00 -14.15 -0.04
CA TYR A 25 17.11 -14.05 1.11
C TYR A 25 16.60 -15.42 1.61
N GLY A 26 17.18 -16.53 1.14
CA GLY A 26 16.87 -17.88 1.63
C GLY A 26 15.50 -18.43 1.20
N PHE A 27 14.88 -17.85 0.18
CA PHE A 27 13.58 -18.28 -0.33
C PHE A 27 13.72 -19.14 -1.60
N ASP A 28 12.85 -20.15 -1.73
CA ASP A 28 12.64 -20.93 -2.95
C ASP A 28 11.16 -21.10 -3.32
N THR A 29 10.29 -20.28 -2.72
CA THR A 29 8.83 -20.44 -2.81
C THR A 29 8.12 -19.23 -3.43
N LEU A 30 6.90 -19.46 -3.91
CA LEU A 30 6.07 -18.40 -4.50
C LEU A 30 5.70 -17.30 -3.50
N GLU A 31 5.35 -17.66 -2.27
CA GLU A 31 5.07 -16.67 -1.23
C GLU A 31 6.30 -15.83 -0.88
N GLY A 32 7.50 -16.41 -0.95
CA GLY A 32 8.75 -15.66 -0.76
C GLY A 32 8.94 -14.61 -1.84
N LEU A 33 8.67 -14.95 -3.10
CA LEU A 33 8.75 -13.98 -4.21
C LEU A 33 7.74 -12.84 -4.04
N LEU A 34 6.50 -13.16 -3.67
CA LEU A 34 5.46 -12.15 -3.44
C LEU A 34 5.83 -11.25 -2.27
N LEU A 35 6.25 -11.85 -1.14
CA LEU A 35 6.71 -11.15 0.06
C LEU A 35 7.83 -10.17 -0.26
N LEU A 36 8.84 -10.61 -1.02
CA LEU A 36 9.94 -9.75 -1.45
C LEU A 36 9.46 -8.60 -2.34
N SER A 37 8.46 -8.85 -3.18
CA SER A 37 7.97 -7.88 -4.17
C SER A 37 7.11 -6.77 -3.57
N TYR A 38 6.32 -7.05 -2.52
CA TYR A 38 5.34 -6.07 -2.00
C TYR A 38 5.41 -5.85 -0.47
N GLY A 39 5.81 -6.86 0.30
CA GLY A 39 5.76 -6.86 1.76
C GLY A 39 7.11 -6.74 2.47
N PHE A 40 8.22 -6.68 1.74
CA PHE A 40 9.58 -6.65 2.27
C PHE A 40 10.26 -5.29 2.06
N LEU A 41 10.78 -4.73 3.14
CA LEU A 41 11.75 -3.65 3.10
C LEU A 41 12.73 -3.82 4.26
N GLU A 42 13.97 -4.13 3.95
CA GLU A 42 15.01 -4.28 4.97
C GLU A 42 15.33 -2.91 5.58
N ILE A 43 15.12 -2.78 6.90
CA ILE A 43 15.26 -1.49 7.60
C ILE A 43 16.68 -0.93 7.52
N GLU A 44 17.69 -1.81 7.52
CA GLU A 44 19.11 -1.45 7.42
C GLU A 44 19.45 -0.85 6.05
N SER A 45 18.73 -1.28 5.01
CA SER A 45 18.97 -0.86 3.62
C SER A 45 18.32 0.49 3.26
N ILE A 46 17.43 1.02 4.12
CA ILE A 46 16.69 2.26 3.87
C ILE A 46 17.63 3.44 3.61
N ILE A 47 18.80 3.46 4.25
CA ILE A 47 19.81 4.51 4.09
C ILE A 47 20.31 4.66 2.65
N TYR A 48 20.21 3.61 1.83
CA TYR A 48 20.70 3.59 0.46
C TYR A 48 19.70 4.11 -0.56
N VAL A 49 18.48 4.49 -0.15
CA VAL A 49 17.39 5.08 -0.96
C VAL A 49 16.83 4.18 -2.07
N VAL A 50 17.68 3.46 -2.81
CA VAL A 50 17.31 2.55 -3.90
C VAL A 50 16.28 1.49 -3.46
N PRO A 51 16.44 0.80 -2.30
CA PRO A 51 15.42 -0.14 -1.84
C PRO A 51 14.06 0.52 -1.60
N VAL A 52 14.07 1.75 -1.08
CA VAL A 52 12.85 2.55 -0.86
C VAL A 52 12.18 2.90 -2.19
N ILE A 53 12.95 3.30 -3.19
CA ILE A 53 12.42 3.64 -4.53
C ILE A 53 11.80 2.41 -5.19
N ILE A 54 12.45 1.25 -5.12
CA ILE A 54 11.92 0.01 -5.70
C ILE A 54 10.63 -0.41 -5.00
N TRP A 55 10.60 -0.36 -3.67
CA TRP A 55 9.44 -0.72 -2.86
C TRP A 55 8.23 0.20 -3.10
N ILE A 56 8.45 1.51 -3.23
CA ILE A 56 7.36 2.48 -3.43
C ILE A 56 6.88 2.55 -4.89
N LEU A 57 7.62 1.99 -5.86
CA LEU A 57 7.34 2.09 -7.28
C LEU A 57 5.90 1.68 -7.68
N PRO A 58 5.36 0.51 -7.28
CA PRO A 58 3.97 0.15 -7.57
C PRO A 58 2.96 1.12 -6.93
N GLN A 59 3.30 1.67 -5.76
CA GLN A 59 2.47 2.64 -5.03
C GLN A 59 2.41 3.99 -5.77
N ILE A 60 3.55 4.49 -6.25
CA ILE A 60 3.63 5.72 -7.07
C ILE A 60 2.79 5.57 -8.33
N HIS A 61 2.94 4.45 -9.04
CA HIS A 61 2.19 4.22 -10.27
C HIS A 61 0.67 4.17 -10.01
N LEU A 62 0.23 3.39 -9.01
CA LEU A 62 -1.19 3.29 -8.66
C LEU A 62 -1.78 4.64 -8.22
N THR A 63 -1.09 5.34 -7.32
CA THR A 63 -1.56 6.64 -6.82
C THR A 63 -1.61 7.68 -7.94
N TYR A 64 -0.69 7.64 -8.89
CA TYR A 64 -0.72 8.50 -10.08
C TYR A 64 -1.93 8.21 -10.97
N LEU A 65 -2.28 6.93 -11.19
CA LEU A 65 -3.44 6.52 -12.00
C LEU A 65 -4.78 6.94 -11.41
N LEU A 66 -4.87 7.03 -10.08
CA LEU A 66 -6.13 7.27 -9.35
C LEU A 66 -6.19 8.64 -8.66
N LYS A 67 -5.20 9.53 -8.88
CA LYS A 67 -5.07 10.79 -8.12
C LYS A 67 -6.24 11.76 -8.26
N ASP A 68 -6.86 11.78 -9.43
CA ASP A 68 -7.89 12.73 -9.86
C ASP A 68 -9.30 12.12 -9.86
N TYR A 69 -9.44 10.86 -9.48
CA TYR A 69 -10.68 10.08 -9.63
C TYR A 69 -11.94 10.78 -9.09
N ILE A 70 -11.87 11.33 -7.87
CA ILE A 70 -12.99 12.07 -7.27
C ILE A 70 -13.12 13.47 -7.87
N SER A 71 -12.00 14.17 -8.08
CA SER A 71 -11.99 15.54 -8.62
C SER A 71 -12.61 15.60 -10.01
N ASP A 72 -12.18 14.72 -10.92
CA ASP A 72 -12.71 14.60 -12.28
C ASP A 72 -14.22 14.34 -12.28
N SER A 73 -14.70 13.50 -11.36
CA SER A 73 -16.14 13.24 -11.26
C SER A 73 -16.92 14.44 -10.73
N ILE A 74 -16.31 15.29 -9.90
CA ILE A 74 -16.92 16.55 -9.44
C ILE A 74 -16.93 17.56 -10.57
N GLU A 75 -15.85 17.69 -11.34
CA GLU A 75 -15.77 18.62 -12.47
C GLU A 75 -16.77 18.25 -13.57
N THR A 76 -16.88 16.97 -13.90
CA THR A 76 -17.74 16.49 -15.00
C THR A 76 -19.24 16.47 -14.62
N SER A 77 -19.57 16.26 -13.35
CA SER A 77 -20.96 16.02 -12.91
C SER A 77 -21.39 16.86 -11.70
N GLY A 78 -20.61 17.89 -11.35
CA GLY A 78 -20.79 18.70 -10.14
C GLY A 78 -22.18 19.30 -10.04
N ALA A 79 -22.69 19.91 -11.13
CA ALA A 79 -24.03 20.47 -11.16
C ALA A 79 -25.10 19.46 -10.73
N TYR A 80 -25.05 18.21 -11.21
CA TYR A 80 -25.99 17.16 -10.83
C TYR A 80 -25.79 16.66 -9.39
N ILE A 81 -24.53 16.52 -8.97
CA ILE A 81 -24.17 16.07 -7.62
C ILE A 81 -24.69 17.08 -6.58
N PHE A 82 -24.45 18.36 -6.80
CA PHE A 82 -24.77 19.40 -5.83
C PHE A 82 -26.22 19.90 -5.89
N THR A 83 -26.91 19.83 -7.04
CA THR A 83 -28.31 20.31 -7.16
C THR A 83 -29.37 19.22 -6.98
N ARG A 84 -29.09 17.95 -7.33
CA ARG A 84 -30.12 16.87 -7.33
C ARG A 84 -29.85 15.75 -6.34
N THR A 85 -28.62 15.58 -5.86
CA THR A 85 -28.31 14.49 -4.92
C THR A 85 -28.67 14.90 -3.50
N LYS A 86 -29.86 14.49 -3.03
CA LYS A 86 -30.31 14.72 -1.64
C LYS A 86 -29.37 14.16 -0.58
N LYS A 87 -28.41 13.29 -0.95
CA LYS A 87 -27.46 12.61 -0.05
C LYS A 87 -26.03 12.59 -0.62
N LYS A 88 -25.35 13.74 -0.65
CA LYS A 88 -23.93 13.90 -1.06
C LYS A 88 -23.00 12.83 -0.43
N TYR A 89 -23.27 12.44 0.82
CA TYR A 89 -22.50 11.40 1.52
C TYR A 89 -22.56 10.01 0.87
N ARG A 90 -23.72 9.62 0.31
CA ARG A 90 -23.87 8.32 -0.36
C ARG A 90 -23.08 8.29 -1.67
N TRP A 91 -23.06 9.42 -2.37
CA TRP A 91 -22.27 9.58 -3.57
C TRP A 91 -20.77 9.47 -3.26
N MET A 92 -20.29 10.17 -2.22
CA MET A 92 -18.89 10.08 -1.78
C MET A 92 -18.52 8.66 -1.37
N LEU A 93 -19.37 7.99 -0.58
CA LEU A 93 -19.14 6.60 -0.18
C LEU A 93 -19.07 5.66 -1.39
N GLY A 94 -19.94 5.85 -2.39
CA GLY A 94 -19.88 5.09 -3.65
C GLY A 94 -18.54 5.26 -4.37
N ARG A 95 -18.05 6.50 -4.51
CA ARG A 95 -16.75 6.78 -5.14
C ARG A 95 -15.57 6.20 -4.36
N VAL A 96 -15.63 6.24 -3.04
CA VAL A 96 -14.60 5.65 -2.17
C VAL A 96 -14.59 4.13 -2.29
N LEU A 97 -15.75 3.47 -2.36
CA LEU A 97 -15.83 2.02 -2.58
C LEU A 97 -15.29 1.65 -3.97
N GLU A 98 -15.61 2.43 -5.00
CA GLU A 98 -15.04 2.23 -6.34
C GLU A 98 -13.51 2.39 -6.33
N LEU A 99 -12.97 3.37 -5.61
CA LEU A 99 -11.52 3.51 -5.42
C LEU A 99 -10.91 2.29 -4.75
N PHE A 100 -11.49 1.79 -3.65
CA PHE A 100 -11.02 0.57 -2.99
C PHE A 100 -11.02 -0.63 -3.94
N CYS A 101 -12.10 -0.84 -4.70
CA CYS A 101 -12.18 -1.90 -5.70
C CYS A 101 -11.12 -1.76 -6.81
N ASN A 102 -10.82 -0.53 -7.25
CA ASN A 102 -9.76 -0.30 -8.25
C ASN A 102 -8.37 -0.62 -7.68
N VAL A 103 -8.10 -0.26 -6.42
CA VAL A 103 -6.84 -0.61 -5.73
C VAL A 103 -6.70 -2.12 -5.57
N ALA A 104 -7.74 -2.79 -5.06
CA ALA A 104 -7.74 -4.24 -4.88
C ALA A 104 -7.54 -4.98 -6.22
N MET A 105 -8.22 -4.54 -7.28
CA MET A 105 -8.07 -5.12 -8.61
C MET A 105 -6.67 -4.88 -9.19
N TYR A 106 -6.09 -3.70 -8.99
CA TYR A 106 -4.72 -3.41 -9.40
C TYR A 106 -3.74 -4.40 -8.78
N TYR A 107 -3.75 -4.53 -7.45
CA TYR A 107 -2.83 -5.46 -6.77
C TYR A 107 -3.15 -6.92 -7.03
N PHE A 108 -4.41 -7.27 -7.29
CA PHE A 108 -4.76 -8.64 -7.68
C PHE A 108 -4.09 -9.03 -8.99
N VAL A 109 -4.11 -8.14 -10.00
CA VAL A 109 -3.40 -8.33 -11.27
C VAL A 109 -1.89 -8.39 -11.06
N GLN A 110 -1.33 -7.49 -10.23
CA GLN A 110 0.09 -7.47 -9.90
C GLN A 110 0.57 -8.80 -9.28
N PHE A 111 -0.08 -9.24 -8.20
CA PHE A 111 0.24 -10.47 -7.48
C PHE A 111 0.12 -11.68 -8.40
N THR A 112 -0.96 -11.76 -9.18
CA THR A 112 -1.16 -12.86 -10.13
C THR A 112 -0.01 -12.92 -11.14
N PHE A 113 0.41 -11.78 -11.68
CA PHE A 113 1.46 -11.75 -12.69
C PHE A 113 2.84 -12.11 -12.12
N VAL A 114 3.20 -11.59 -10.94
CA VAL A 114 4.44 -11.98 -10.25
C VAL A 114 4.44 -13.48 -9.92
N ALA A 115 3.32 -14.01 -9.44
CA ALA A 115 3.17 -15.45 -9.19
C ALA A 115 3.35 -16.29 -10.46
N LEU A 116 2.79 -15.86 -11.60
CA LEU A 116 2.99 -16.53 -12.89
C LEU A 116 4.47 -16.56 -13.30
N ILE A 117 5.20 -15.46 -13.13
CA ILE A 117 6.64 -15.42 -13.42
C ILE A 117 7.40 -16.41 -12.51
N GLY A 118 7.05 -16.45 -11.22
CA GLY A 118 7.61 -17.42 -10.26
C GLY A 118 7.37 -18.87 -10.70
N ILE A 119 6.14 -19.21 -11.11
CA ILE A 119 5.76 -20.55 -11.59
C ILE A 119 6.55 -20.91 -12.85
N ILE A 120 6.67 -19.99 -13.82
CA ILE A 120 7.45 -20.21 -15.05
C ILE A 120 8.93 -20.47 -14.73
N LYS A 121 9.45 -19.87 -13.65
CA LYS A 121 10.83 -20.06 -13.17
C LYS A 121 11.00 -21.25 -12.21
N GLY A 122 9.95 -22.05 -12.01
CA GLY A 122 9.99 -23.29 -11.24
C GLY A 122 9.82 -23.10 -9.73
N LEU A 123 9.40 -21.92 -9.26
CA LEU A 123 9.00 -21.76 -7.86
C LEU A 123 7.68 -22.49 -7.62
N SER A 124 7.57 -23.12 -6.45
CA SER A 124 6.35 -23.79 -6.01
C SER A 124 5.80 -23.13 -4.75
N PRO A 125 4.48 -23.16 -4.50
CA PRO A 125 3.93 -22.74 -3.22
C PRO A 125 4.50 -23.62 -2.10
N SER A 126 4.82 -23.07 -0.94
CA SER A 126 5.12 -23.93 0.22
C SER A 126 3.93 -24.82 0.54
N ARG A 127 4.24 -26.04 1.01
CA ARG A 127 3.23 -26.97 1.50
C ARG A 127 2.68 -26.46 2.84
N GLY A 128 1.41 -26.06 2.86
CA GLY A 128 0.67 -25.81 4.09
C GLY A 128 -0.06 -24.47 4.13
N TYR A 129 -0.77 -24.23 5.24
CA TYR A 129 -1.57 -23.02 5.46
C TYR A 129 -0.73 -21.74 5.61
N ILE A 130 0.56 -21.87 5.92
CA ILE A 130 1.45 -20.74 6.22
C ILE A 130 1.71 -19.88 4.98
N GLY A 131 2.05 -20.48 3.84
CA GLY A 131 2.28 -19.74 2.60
C GLY A 131 1.03 -18.96 2.15
N LEU A 132 -0.15 -19.59 2.23
CA LEU A 132 -1.42 -18.91 1.96
C LEU A 132 -1.69 -17.76 2.93
N THR A 133 -1.33 -17.93 4.21
CA THR A 133 -1.49 -16.88 5.23
C THR A 133 -0.61 -15.67 4.92
N ILE A 134 0.63 -15.88 4.50
CA ILE A 134 1.54 -14.80 4.07
C ILE A 134 0.94 -14.05 2.88
N ILE A 135 0.62 -14.76 1.80
CA ILE A 135 0.09 -14.16 0.56
C ILE A 135 -1.18 -13.36 0.84
N PHE A 136 -2.11 -13.93 1.60
CA PHE A 136 -3.38 -13.27 1.90
C PHE A 136 -3.19 -12.04 2.80
N THR A 137 -2.37 -12.16 3.85
CA THR A 137 -2.10 -11.05 4.77
C THR A 137 -1.40 -9.91 4.06
N GLU A 138 -0.39 -10.22 3.25
CA GLU A 138 0.34 -9.25 2.43
C GLU A 138 -0.60 -8.53 1.46
N PHE A 139 -1.42 -9.29 0.71
CA PHE A 139 -2.38 -8.73 -0.22
C PHE A 139 -3.34 -7.74 0.46
N VAL A 140 -3.88 -8.12 1.63
CA VAL A 140 -4.80 -7.26 2.39
C VAL A 140 -4.09 -5.98 2.86
N LEU A 141 -2.90 -6.08 3.47
CA LEU A 141 -2.18 -4.92 3.99
C LEU A 141 -1.75 -3.97 2.86
N VAL A 142 -1.25 -4.50 1.75
CA VAL A 142 -0.85 -3.72 0.57
C VAL A 142 -2.07 -3.00 -0.01
N CYS A 143 -3.22 -3.67 -0.14
CA CYS A 143 -4.45 -3.04 -0.62
C CYS A 143 -4.92 -1.93 0.32
N LEU A 144 -4.94 -2.17 1.63
CA LEU A 144 -5.37 -1.18 2.62
C LEU A 144 -4.44 0.04 2.67
N LEU A 145 -3.12 -0.17 2.65
CA LEU A 145 -2.14 0.92 2.68
C LEU A 145 -2.27 1.81 1.44
N ASN A 146 -2.38 1.20 0.27
CA ASN A 146 -2.49 1.95 -0.97
C ASN A 146 -3.85 2.62 -1.11
N PHE A 147 -4.92 1.99 -0.62
CA PHE A 147 -6.22 2.64 -0.52
C PHE A 147 -6.16 3.87 0.39
N PHE A 148 -5.50 3.78 1.54
CA PHE A 148 -5.28 4.93 2.43
C PHE A 148 -4.59 6.09 1.69
N TYR A 149 -3.51 5.83 0.94
CA TYR A 149 -2.83 6.89 0.18
C TYR A 149 -3.68 7.46 -0.97
N VAL A 150 -4.37 6.61 -1.73
CA VAL A 150 -5.28 7.07 -2.79
C VAL A 150 -6.42 7.91 -2.21
N ALA A 151 -6.97 7.51 -1.07
CA ALA A 151 -7.98 8.27 -0.34
C ALA A 151 -7.42 9.61 0.16
N LEU A 152 -6.22 9.63 0.73
CA LEU A 152 -5.55 10.84 1.19
C LEU A 152 -5.37 11.85 0.03
N ILE A 153 -4.96 11.37 -1.14
CA ILE A 153 -4.79 12.21 -2.34
C ILE A 153 -6.13 12.79 -2.78
N ASN A 154 -7.13 11.93 -3.02
CA ASN A 154 -8.43 12.34 -3.55
C ASN A 154 -9.21 13.24 -2.58
N ILE A 155 -9.11 12.99 -1.27
CA ILE A 155 -9.79 13.79 -0.25
C ILE A 155 -9.02 15.09 0.00
N GLY A 156 -7.69 15.05 -0.01
CA GLY A 156 -6.86 16.27 0.04
C GLY A 156 -7.11 17.17 -1.16
N ALA A 157 -7.38 16.60 -2.34
CA ALA A 157 -7.75 17.34 -3.55
C ALA A 157 -9.07 18.14 -3.42
N LEU A 158 -9.92 17.83 -2.42
CA LEU A 158 -11.10 18.67 -2.12
C LEU A 158 -10.73 20.01 -1.45
N ARG A 159 -9.47 20.20 -1.03
CA ARG A 159 -8.96 21.42 -0.39
C ARG A 159 -7.89 22.13 -1.20
N MET A 160 -7.10 21.39 -1.97
CA MET A 160 -5.98 21.90 -2.77
C MET A 160 -5.99 21.26 -4.15
N LYS A 161 -5.21 21.78 -5.10
CA LYS A 161 -5.11 21.15 -6.43
C LYS A 161 -4.64 19.68 -6.30
N VAL A 162 -5.18 18.79 -7.14
CA VAL A 162 -4.84 17.36 -7.19
C VAL A 162 -3.32 17.14 -7.20
N THR A 163 -2.60 17.92 -8.02
CA THR A 163 -1.14 17.86 -8.13
C THR A 163 -0.43 18.07 -6.79
N TYR A 164 -0.87 19.03 -5.98
CA TYR A 164 -0.27 19.29 -4.66
C TYR A 164 -0.59 18.18 -3.67
N SER A 165 -1.82 17.68 -3.65
CA SER A 165 -2.22 16.57 -2.78
C SER A 165 -1.42 15.30 -3.09
N TYR A 166 -1.19 15.03 -4.38
CA TYR A 166 -0.35 13.93 -4.86
C TYR A 166 1.09 14.06 -4.36
N PHE A 167 1.78 15.17 -4.67
CA PHE A 167 3.18 15.35 -4.26
C PHE A 167 3.34 15.37 -2.74
N PHE A 168 2.42 15.99 -2.01
CA PHE A 168 2.43 15.97 -0.54
C PHE A 168 2.35 14.54 0.00
N THR A 169 1.45 13.71 -0.55
CA THR A 169 1.27 12.33 -0.11
C THR A 169 2.50 11.47 -0.38
N ILE A 170 3.09 11.58 -1.57
CA ILE A 170 4.32 10.85 -1.93
C ILE A 170 5.50 11.31 -1.07
N PHE A 171 5.67 12.62 -0.88
CA PHE A 171 6.71 13.17 -0.01
C PHE A 171 6.54 12.66 1.43
N LEU A 172 5.33 12.70 1.97
CA LEU A 172 5.03 12.19 3.31
C LEU A 172 5.39 10.70 3.44
N ASN A 173 5.02 9.88 2.45
CA ASN A 173 5.36 8.45 2.45
C ASN A 173 6.87 8.23 2.51
N ILE A 174 7.63 8.83 1.59
CA ILE A 174 9.10 8.71 1.53
C ILE A 174 9.74 9.23 2.82
N PHE A 175 9.33 10.41 3.28
CA PHE A 175 9.85 11.03 4.51
C PHE A 175 9.66 10.10 5.71
N LEU A 176 8.48 9.50 5.87
CA LEU A 176 8.19 8.60 6.99
C LEU A 176 8.97 7.28 6.93
N ILE A 177 9.23 6.74 5.74
CA ILE A 177 10.09 5.55 5.59
C ILE A 177 11.54 5.89 5.95
N LEU A 178 12.07 7.00 5.43
CA LEU A 178 13.42 7.45 5.77
C LEU A 178 13.55 7.77 7.27
N PHE A 179 12.50 8.34 7.87
CA PHE A 179 12.44 8.57 9.31
C PHE A 179 12.47 7.27 10.11
N ALA A 180 11.84 6.19 9.63
CA ALA A 180 11.94 4.87 10.26
C ALA A 180 13.39 4.33 10.22
N GLY A 181 14.08 4.47 9.08
CA GLY A 181 15.51 4.12 8.97
C GLY A 181 16.39 4.97 9.88
N PHE A 182 16.11 6.27 9.99
CA PHE A 182 16.79 7.16 10.93
C PHE A 182 16.60 6.73 12.39
N LEU A 183 15.37 6.42 12.80
CA LEU A 183 15.09 5.92 14.16
C LEU A 183 15.86 4.63 14.46
N TYR A 184 15.91 3.70 13.49
CA TYR A 184 16.67 2.46 13.64
C TYR A 184 18.16 2.70 13.89
N GLN A 185 18.77 3.62 13.11
CA GLN A 185 20.20 3.89 13.20
C GLN A 185 20.60 4.70 14.44
N PHE A 186 19.80 5.69 14.83
CA PHE A 186 20.21 6.68 15.84
C PHE A 186 19.56 6.49 17.21
N ASP A 187 18.41 5.82 17.30
CA ASP A 187 17.71 5.62 18.58
C ASP A 187 16.86 4.35 18.57
N ALA A 188 17.54 3.20 18.53
CA ALA A 188 16.90 1.88 18.53
C ALA A 188 15.94 1.67 19.72
N SER A 189 16.13 2.39 20.84
CA SER A 189 15.21 2.34 21.98
C SER A 189 13.80 2.83 21.65
N LYS A 190 13.67 3.70 20.64
CA LYS A 190 12.40 4.28 20.17
C LYS A 190 11.86 3.61 18.92
N ILE A 191 12.42 2.47 18.50
CA ILE A 191 12.01 1.78 17.28
C ILE A 191 10.53 1.38 17.29
N TYR A 192 9.95 1.15 18.47
CA TYR A 192 8.53 0.86 18.63
C TYR A 192 7.61 1.97 18.10
N LEU A 193 8.11 3.20 17.91
CA LEU A 193 7.33 4.31 17.32
C LEU A 193 7.02 4.09 15.85
N ILE A 194 7.81 3.28 15.13
CA ILE A 194 7.59 3.07 13.69
C ILE A 194 6.23 2.43 13.42
N LYS A 195 5.68 1.66 14.38
CA LYS A 195 4.34 1.04 14.29
C LYS A 195 3.19 2.03 14.13
N TYR A 196 3.42 3.33 14.35
CA TYR A 196 2.41 4.37 14.16
C TYR A 196 2.55 5.11 12.83
N LEU A 197 3.57 4.80 12.04
CA LEU A 197 3.81 5.39 10.72
C LEU A 197 2.98 4.64 9.67
N PRO A 198 2.17 5.31 8.83
CA PRO A 198 1.40 4.63 7.79
C PRO A 198 2.19 3.68 6.87
N PRO A 199 3.40 4.01 6.37
CA PRO A 199 4.13 3.10 5.47
C PRO A 199 4.46 1.75 6.12
N SER A 200 4.77 1.75 7.42
CA SER A 200 5.12 0.52 8.16
C SER A 200 4.00 -0.52 8.17
N GLN A 201 2.74 -0.08 8.05
CA GLN A 201 1.57 -0.96 8.10
C GLN A 201 1.49 -1.89 6.89
N GLY A 202 2.16 -1.56 5.78
CA GLY A 202 2.22 -2.40 4.57
C GLY A 202 3.48 -3.26 4.47
N ILE A 203 4.47 -3.06 5.34
CA ILE A 203 5.72 -3.83 5.33
C ILE A 203 5.54 -5.04 6.23
N LEU A 204 5.06 -6.13 5.65
CA LEU A 204 4.72 -7.36 6.39
C LEU A 204 5.91 -7.86 7.22
N THR A 205 7.13 -7.75 6.72
CA THR A 205 8.30 -8.26 7.43
C THR A 205 8.64 -7.53 8.73
N TRP A 206 8.12 -6.32 8.96
CA TRP A 206 8.30 -5.61 10.23
C TRP A 206 7.36 -6.10 11.33
N HIS A 207 6.38 -6.94 10.99
CA HIS A 207 5.37 -7.40 11.93
C HIS A 207 5.86 -8.59 12.75
N SER A 208 5.49 -8.64 14.02
CA SER A 208 5.69 -9.81 14.87
C SER A 208 4.72 -10.91 14.42
N PHE A 209 5.19 -11.86 13.60
CA PHE A 209 4.36 -12.86 12.94
C PHE A 209 4.53 -14.29 13.50
N GLY A 210 4.83 -14.42 14.80
CA GLY A 210 4.90 -15.69 15.54
C GLY A 210 5.67 -16.79 14.80
N ASP A 211 5.15 -18.01 14.80
CA ASP A 211 5.72 -19.21 14.17
C ASP A 211 6.02 -19.07 12.66
N ILE A 212 5.43 -18.08 11.98
CA ILE A 212 5.71 -17.79 10.57
C ILE A 212 7.08 -17.11 10.44
N ALA A 213 7.40 -16.17 11.33
CA ALA A 213 8.70 -15.51 11.33
C ALA A 213 9.85 -16.51 11.53
N ASP A 214 9.63 -17.55 12.34
CA ASP A 214 10.62 -18.61 12.59
C ASP A 214 10.93 -19.47 11.35
N LYS A 215 9.99 -19.60 10.40
CA LYS A 215 10.21 -20.34 9.15
C LYS A 215 10.88 -19.52 8.06
N TYR A 216 10.83 -18.20 8.18
CA TYR A 216 11.38 -17.26 7.19
C TYR A 216 12.31 -16.24 7.87
N GLN A 217 13.21 -16.74 8.71
CA GLN A 217 14.06 -15.92 9.59
C GLN A 217 14.81 -14.83 8.84
N GLU A 218 15.26 -15.12 7.62
CA GLU A 218 15.99 -14.19 6.75
C GLU A 218 15.18 -12.97 6.33
N ALA A 219 13.88 -13.12 6.07
CA ALA A 219 13.00 -11.98 5.77
C ALA A 219 12.52 -11.26 7.02
N PHE A 220 12.28 -11.99 8.10
CA PHE A 220 11.76 -11.46 9.37
C PHE A 220 12.90 -11.19 10.37
N ARG A 221 14.13 -10.92 9.89
CA ARG A 221 15.29 -10.58 10.74
C ARG A 221 15.02 -9.38 11.64
N PHE A 222 14.24 -8.42 11.13
CA PHE A 222 13.80 -7.26 11.88
C PHE A 222 12.29 -7.32 12.08
N THR A 223 11.84 -7.42 13.33
CA THR A 223 10.43 -7.30 13.70
C THR A 223 10.25 -6.31 14.83
N VAL A 224 9.13 -5.59 14.82
CA VAL A 224 8.75 -4.69 15.91
C VAL A 224 7.91 -5.46 16.90
N GLN A 225 8.30 -5.39 18.17
CA GLN A 225 7.58 -6.07 19.25
C GLN A 225 6.12 -5.64 19.32
N ASN A 226 5.20 -6.61 19.42
CA ASN A 226 3.75 -6.41 19.48
C ASN A 226 3.14 -5.71 18.25
N PHE A 227 3.82 -5.72 17.11
CA PHE A 227 3.31 -5.17 15.86
C PHE A 227 2.65 -6.27 15.03
N SER A 228 1.40 -6.60 15.32
CA SER A 228 0.67 -7.67 14.61
C SER A 228 0.07 -7.19 13.28
N PRO A 229 -0.05 -8.05 12.25
CA PRO A 229 -0.72 -7.68 11.00
C PRO A 229 -2.17 -7.22 11.20
N LEU A 230 -2.86 -7.78 12.19
CA LEU A 230 -4.23 -7.38 12.55
C LEU A 230 -4.26 -5.93 13.06
N PHE A 231 -3.30 -5.52 13.88
CA PHE A 231 -3.17 -4.13 14.32
C PHE A 231 -3.08 -3.18 13.12
N SER A 232 -2.28 -3.54 12.11
CA SER A 232 -2.10 -2.74 10.91
C SER A 232 -3.33 -2.64 10.04
N ALA A 233 -4.07 -3.74 9.88
CA ALA A 233 -5.35 -3.72 9.20
C ALA A 233 -6.35 -2.78 9.90
N ILE A 234 -6.47 -2.87 11.23
CA ILE A 234 -7.35 -2.00 12.02
C ILE A 234 -6.90 -0.54 11.91
N TYR A 235 -5.61 -0.27 12.05
CA TYR A 235 -5.03 1.07 11.93
C TYR A 235 -5.42 1.71 10.59
N LEU A 236 -5.19 0.99 9.47
CA LEU A 236 -5.44 1.51 8.13
C LEU A 236 -6.94 1.71 7.86
N ILE A 237 -7.79 0.80 8.35
CA ILE A 237 -9.25 0.94 8.25
C ILE A 237 -9.72 2.18 9.02
N VAL A 238 -9.28 2.36 10.27
CA VAL A 238 -9.64 3.51 11.11
C VAL A 238 -9.13 4.82 10.49
N ALA A 239 -7.86 4.88 10.08
CA ALA A 239 -7.29 6.04 9.43
C ALA A 239 -8.04 6.42 8.15
N SER A 240 -8.40 5.43 7.32
CA SER A 240 -9.17 5.65 6.10
C SER A 240 -10.60 6.15 6.41
N MET A 241 -11.26 5.59 7.44
CA MET A 241 -12.57 6.06 7.88
C MET A 241 -12.53 7.53 8.33
N ILE A 242 -11.50 7.94 9.08
CA ILE A 242 -11.31 9.34 9.50
C ILE A 242 -11.19 10.25 8.27
N LEU A 243 -10.39 9.86 7.27
CA LEU A 243 -10.27 10.61 6.03
C LEU A 243 -11.61 10.73 5.31
N ILE A 244 -12.36 9.64 5.17
CA ILE A 244 -13.66 9.62 4.51
C ILE A 244 -14.68 10.52 5.23
N VAL A 245 -14.69 10.50 6.56
CA VAL A 245 -15.54 11.40 7.36
C VAL A 245 -15.16 12.86 7.12
N TYR A 246 -13.86 13.17 7.12
CA TYR A 246 -13.37 14.51 6.79
C TYR A 246 -13.75 14.94 5.36
N GLY A 247 -13.59 14.05 4.38
CA GLY A 247 -13.98 14.31 2.99
C GLY A 247 -15.47 14.59 2.84
N ASN A 248 -16.32 13.83 3.54
CA ASN A 248 -17.77 14.08 3.58
C ASN A 248 -18.11 15.45 4.20
N PHE A 249 -17.45 15.80 5.31
CA PHE A 249 -17.60 17.11 5.95
C PHE A 249 -17.22 18.24 4.98
N ARG A 250 -16.09 18.10 4.28
CA ARG A 250 -15.65 19.08 3.28
C ARG A 250 -16.64 19.20 2.12
N LEU A 251 -17.05 18.09 1.52
CA LEU A 251 -18.00 18.08 0.39
C LEU A 251 -19.35 18.71 0.74
N LYS A 252 -19.80 18.58 2.00
CA LYS A 252 -21.04 19.22 2.48
C LYS A 252 -20.93 20.75 2.46
N ASN A 253 -19.76 21.28 2.83
CA ASN A 253 -19.47 22.71 2.99
C ASN A 253 -18.84 23.36 1.74
N MET A 254 -18.79 22.64 0.61
CA MET A 254 -18.40 23.23 -0.67
C MET A 254 -19.61 23.92 -1.28
N ASP A 255 -19.51 25.24 -1.43
CA ASP A 255 -20.42 26.04 -2.23
C ASP A 255 -20.03 25.90 -3.71
N ILE A 256 -21.03 25.76 -4.57
CA ILE A 256 -20.82 25.68 -6.03
C ILE A 256 -20.51 27.11 -6.49
N TYR A 257 -19.37 27.31 -7.16
CA TYR A 257 -19.10 28.50 -7.97
C TYR A 257 -19.76 28.37 -9.35
#